data_AF-A0A0S4QGC8-F1
#
_entry.id   AF-A0A0S4QGC8-F1
#
_cell.length_a   1.000
_cell.length_b   1.000
_cell.length_c   1.000
_cell.angle_alpha   90.00
_cell.angle_beta   90.00
_cell.angle_gamma   90.00
#
_symmetry.space_group_name_H-M   'P 1'
#
loop_
_entity.id
_entity.type
_entity.pdbx_description
1 polymer ?
#
loop_
_entity_poly.entity_id
_entity_poly.type
_entity_poly.pdbx_seq_one_letter_code
_entity_poly.pdbx_strand_id
1 'polypeptide(L)'
;MRLVLDAEAVNALLQRDHRSRAQVRNWLRAAARLGRDVVVPSAVLAELYRGAGRSAAVDALLARDAEALCLRDTDRSMARLVGAVLAQAGLGSRYLADAHAVAAAVEAGGGVVLTGDASDLGRLADPYPTVTVENLGGSAGRERA
;
A
#
# COMPACT_ATOMS: atom_id res chain seq x y z
N MET A 1 5.92 -6.93 10.88
CA MET A 1 5.60 -5.54 10.49
C MET A 1 6.26 -5.19 9.17
N ARG A 2 5.48 -4.72 8.21
CA ARG A 2 5.91 -4.38 6.85
C ARG A 2 5.35 -3.01 6.42
N LEU A 3 5.97 -2.41 5.40
CA LEU A 3 5.41 -1.25 4.71
C LEU A 3 4.59 -1.75 3.51
N VAL A 4 3.37 -1.26 3.34
CA VAL A 4 2.51 -1.60 2.21
C VAL A 4 2.21 -0.35 1.41
N LEU A 5 2.37 -0.43 0.09
CA LEU A 5 2.02 0.65 -0.82
C LEU A 5 0.69 0.32 -1.48
N ASP A 6 -0.27 1.23 -1.36
CA ASP A 6 -1.49 1.22 -2.17
C ASP A 6 -1.25 1.80 -3.58
N ALA A 7 -2.33 1.95 -4.36
CA ALA A 7 -2.26 2.47 -5.71
C ALA A 7 -1.71 3.90 -5.76
N GLU A 8 -2.13 4.78 -4.83
CA GLU A 8 -1.71 6.18 -4.81
C GLU A 8 -0.24 6.35 -4.39
N ALA A 9 0.26 5.52 -3.48
CA ALA A 9 1.67 5.52 -3.10
C ALA A 9 2.57 5.05 -4.25
N VAL A 10 2.14 4.03 -4.99
CA VAL A 10 2.84 3.61 -6.21
C VAL A 10 2.73 4.68 -7.29
N ASN A 11 1.56 5.29 -7.48
CA ASN A 11 1.35 6.38 -8.44
C ASN A 11 2.29 7.57 -8.18
N ALA A 12 2.50 7.92 -6.91
CA ALA A 12 3.46 8.94 -6.51
C ALA A 12 4.92 8.61 -6.90
N LEU A 13 5.27 7.31 -7.01
CA LEU A 13 6.59 6.86 -7.48
C LEU A 13 6.70 6.78 -9.01
N LEU A 14 5.59 6.67 -9.72
CA LEU A 14 5.57 6.69 -11.19
C LEU A 14 5.88 8.09 -11.73
N GLN A 15 5.27 9.11 -11.14
CA GLN A 15 5.38 10.49 -11.57
C GLN A 15 6.58 11.18 -10.90
N ARG A 16 7.43 11.87 -11.68
CA ARG A 16 8.69 12.47 -11.15
C ARG A 16 8.45 13.70 -10.28
N ASP A 17 7.39 14.44 -10.58
CA ASP A 17 6.98 15.72 -10.00
C ASP A 17 5.80 15.59 -9.03
N HIS A 18 5.36 14.37 -8.73
CA HIS A 18 4.26 14.15 -7.79
C HIS A 18 4.61 14.71 -6.40
N ARG A 19 3.72 15.52 -5.84
CA ARG A 19 3.91 16.21 -4.54
C ARG A 19 4.33 15.26 -3.41
N SER A 20 3.80 14.05 -3.39
CA SER A 20 4.07 13.06 -2.34
C SER A 20 5.27 12.15 -2.63
N ARG A 21 5.94 12.28 -3.78
CA ARG A 21 7.04 11.39 -4.20
C ARG A 21 8.17 11.35 -3.16
N ALA A 22 8.58 12.52 -2.66
CA ALA A 22 9.64 12.63 -1.67
C ALA A 22 9.27 11.92 -0.36
N GLN A 23 8.01 12.05 0.06
CA GLN A 23 7.48 11.37 1.25
C GLN A 23 7.50 9.85 1.09
N VAL A 24 7.02 9.32 -0.05
CA VAL A 24 7.07 7.87 -0.30
C VAL A 24 8.52 7.38 -0.30
N ARG A 25 9.44 8.09 -0.97
CA ARG A 25 10.87 7.74 -0.96
C ARG A 25 11.48 7.78 0.45
N ASN A 26 11.03 8.68 1.33
CA ASN A 26 11.46 8.71 2.73
C ASN A 26 10.98 7.46 3.50
N TRP A 27 9.74 7.04 3.28
CA TRP A 27 9.22 5.80 3.85
C TRP A 27 9.95 4.56 3.35
N LEU A 28 10.25 4.47 2.05
CA LEU A 28 11.07 3.38 1.50
C LEU A 28 12.44 3.32 2.18
N ARG A 29 13.10 4.47 2.34
CA ARG A 29 14.39 4.56 3.05
C ARG A 29 14.27 4.19 4.53
N ALA A 30 13.18 4.55 5.19
CA ALA A 30 12.94 4.18 6.59
C ALA A 30 12.72 2.67 6.73
N ALA A 31 11.90 2.07 5.86
CA ALA A 31 11.68 0.63 5.82
C ALA A 31 13.00 -0.13 5.60
N ALA A 32 13.80 0.29 4.61
CA ALA A 32 15.12 -0.31 4.35
C ALA A 32 16.06 -0.22 5.57
N ARG A 33 16.17 0.95 6.22
CA ARG A 33 16.99 1.12 7.43
C ARG A 33 16.55 0.24 8.60
N LEU A 34 15.25 -0.05 8.68
CA LEU A 34 14.66 -0.87 9.73
C LEU A 34 14.57 -2.35 9.35
N GLY A 35 15.11 -2.76 8.19
CA GLY A 35 15.02 -4.13 7.69
C GLY A 35 13.57 -4.60 7.52
N ARG A 36 12.68 -3.71 7.05
CA ARG A 36 11.26 -4.02 6.81
C ARG A 36 11.00 -4.16 5.33
N ASP A 37 10.27 -5.21 4.96
CA ASP A 37 9.83 -5.41 3.59
C ASP A 37 8.89 -4.28 3.17
N VAL A 38 9.06 -3.83 1.93
CA VAL A 38 8.11 -2.96 1.25
C VAL A 38 7.35 -3.81 0.26
N VAL A 39 6.04 -3.88 0.43
CA VAL A 39 5.21 -4.80 -0.36
C VAL A 39 4.16 -4.04 -1.15
N VAL A 40 3.97 -4.47 -2.40
CA VAL A 40 2.88 -4.03 -3.27
C VAL A 40 2.01 -5.25 -3.61
N PRO A 41 0.74 -5.31 -3.17
CA PRO A 41 -0.16 -6.36 -3.61
C PRO A 41 -0.38 -6.29 -5.12
N SER A 42 -0.36 -7.40 -5.85
CA SER A 42 -0.52 -7.35 -7.32
C SER A 42 -1.93 -6.91 -7.76
N ALA A 43 -2.94 -7.07 -6.91
CA ALA A 43 -4.28 -6.50 -7.13
C ALA A 43 -4.27 -4.96 -7.21
N VAL A 44 -3.39 -4.29 -6.47
CA VAL A 44 -3.19 -2.82 -6.56
C VAL A 44 -2.58 -2.45 -7.91
N LEU A 45 -1.65 -3.25 -8.42
CA LEU A 45 -1.06 -3.01 -9.75
C LEU A 45 -2.11 -3.11 -10.87
N ALA A 46 -3.11 -3.98 -10.73
CA ALA A 46 -4.19 -4.09 -11.72
C ALA A 46 -4.92 -2.75 -11.94
N GLU A 47 -5.11 -1.94 -10.89
CA GLU A 47 -5.70 -0.61 -11.02
C GLU A 47 -4.80 0.37 -11.78
N LEU A 48 -3.49 0.26 -11.58
CA LEU A 48 -2.50 1.08 -12.26
C LEU A 48 -2.36 0.72 -13.74
N TYR A 49 -2.39 -0.58 -14.05
CA TYR A 49 -2.35 -1.10 -15.42
C TYR A 49 -3.62 -0.83 -16.22
N ARG A 50 -4.78 -0.61 -15.56
CA ARG A 50 -6.05 -0.31 -16.22
C ARG A 50 -6.00 0.97 -17.09
N GLY A 51 -5.10 1.91 -16.78
CA GLY A 51 -4.96 3.16 -17.54
C GLY A 51 -4.13 3.01 -18.82
N ALA A 52 -4.65 3.48 -19.94
CA ALA A 52 -3.93 3.49 -21.22
C ALA A 52 -2.56 4.21 -21.09
N GLY A 53 -1.51 3.61 -21.63
CA GLY A 53 -0.15 4.19 -21.64
C GLY A 53 0.60 4.15 -20.31
N ARG A 54 0.03 3.56 -19.25
CA ARG A 54 0.69 3.48 -17.92
C ARG A 54 1.54 2.22 -17.74
N SER A 55 1.28 1.14 -18.48
CA SER A 55 1.95 -0.15 -18.28
C SER A 55 3.47 -0.04 -18.34
N ALA A 56 4.03 0.59 -19.37
CA ALA A 56 5.47 0.76 -19.51
C ALA A 56 6.10 1.56 -18.34
N ALA A 57 5.38 2.54 -17.78
CA ALA A 57 5.86 3.29 -16.63
C ALA A 57 5.82 2.45 -15.34
N VAL A 58 4.78 1.63 -15.17
CA VAL A 58 4.68 0.67 -14.04
C VAL A 58 5.80 -0.37 -14.14
N ASP A 59 5.98 -0.98 -15.30
CA ASP A 59 7.03 -1.97 -15.52
C ASP A 59 8.43 -1.38 -15.30
N ALA A 60 8.68 -0.16 -15.78
CA ALA A 60 9.94 0.54 -15.55
C ALA A 60 10.17 0.92 -14.09
N LEU A 61 9.11 1.21 -13.31
CA LEU A 61 9.20 1.40 -11.86
C LEU A 61 9.59 0.09 -11.17
N LEU A 62 8.87 -0.99 -11.46
CA LEU A 62 9.10 -2.30 -10.85
C LEU A 62 10.49 -2.84 -11.19
N ALA A 63 10.95 -2.71 -12.44
CA ALA A 63 12.29 -3.13 -12.85
C ALA A 63 13.40 -2.33 -12.15
N ARG A 64 13.22 -1.01 -12.00
CA ARG A 64 14.21 -0.14 -11.35
C ARG A 64 14.29 -0.37 -9.84
N ASP A 65 13.15 -0.63 -9.20
CA ASP A 65 13.02 -0.75 -7.75
C ASP A 65 12.82 -2.23 -7.32
N ALA A 66 13.22 -3.20 -8.16
CA ALA A 66 12.95 -4.64 -7.98
C ALA A 66 13.52 -5.25 -6.69
N GLU A 67 14.70 -4.80 -6.28
CA GLU A 67 15.35 -5.24 -5.03
C GLU A 67 14.71 -4.61 -3.77
N ALA A 68 13.98 -3.50 -3.95
CA ALA A 68 13.38 -2.75 -2.84
C ALA A 68 11.88 -3.02 -2.67
N LEU A 69 11.21 -3.57 -3.69
CA LEU A 69 9.77 -3.80 -3.71
C LEU A 69 9.47 -5.29 -3.88
N CYS A 70 8.79 -5.87 -2.90
CA CYS A 70 8.26 -7.22 -2.99
C CYS A 70 6.83 -7.18 -3.54
N LEU A 71 6.54 -7.96 -4.58
CA LEU A 71 5.17 -8.15 -5.03
C LEU A 71 4.51 -9.26 -4.20
N ARG A 72 3.25 -9.03 -3.79
CA ARG A 72 2.45 -10.04 -3.11
C ARG A 72 1.27 -10.44 -3.98
N ASP A 73 1.33 -11.66 -4.51
CA ASP A 73 0.27 -12.21 -5.36
C ASP A 73 -0.97 -12.62 -4.58
N THR A 74 -2.11 -12.67 -5.26
CA THR A 74 -3.35 -13.17 -4.68
C THR A 74 -3.46 -14.68 -4.88
N ASP A 75 -2.94 -15.44 -3.92
CA ASP A 75 -3.20 -16.87 -3.79
C ASP A 75 -4.45 -17.15 -2.93
N ARG A 76 -4.74 -18.43 -2.66
CA ARG A 76 -5.89 -18.83 -1.82
C ARG A 76 -5.83 -18.26 -0.41
N SER A 77 -4.65 -18.17 0.20
CA SER A 77 -4.51 -17.63 1.57
C SER A 77 -4.75 -16.13 1.59
N MET A 78 -4.16 -15.38 0.65
CA MET A 78 -4.39 -13.95 0.51
C MET A 78 -5.87 -13.65 0.23
N ALA A 79 -6.50 -14.39 -0.69
CA ALA A 79 -7.91 -14.23 -1.01
C ALA A 79 -8.84 -14.43 0.21
N ARG A 80 -8.54 -15.41 1.08
CA ARG A 80 -9.27 -15.61 2.34
C ARG A 80 -9.11 -14.42 3.28
N LEU A 81 -7.89 -13.91 3.40
CA LEU A 81 -7.60 -12.78 4.29
C LEU A 81 -8.28 -11.49 3.81
N VAL A 82 -8.23 -11.22 2.50
CA VAL A 82 -8.96 -10.12 1.85
C VAL A 82 -10.46 -10.24 2.09
N GLY A 83 -11.03 -11.42 1.90
CA GLY A 83 -12.44 -11.67 2.19
C GLY A 83 -12.80 -11.40 3.64
N ALA A 84 -11.93 -11.78 4.59
CA ALA A 84 -12.12 -11.51 6.00
C ALA A 84 -12.05 -10.00 6.33
N VAL A 85 -11.10 -9.27 5.74
CA VAL A 85 -10.98 -7.80 5.88
C VAL A 85 -12.27 -7.13 5.41
N LEU A 86 -12.75 -7.47 4.21
CA LEU A 86 -13.98 -6.91 3.65
C LEU A 86 -15.21 -7.24 4.52
N ALA A 87 -15.32 -8.50 4.97
CA ALA A 87 -16.43 -8.95 5.80
C ALA A 87 -16.47 -8.22 7.15
N GLN A 88 -15.32 -8.04 7.80
CA GLN A 88 -15.23 -7.33 9.09
C GLN A 88 -15.54 -5.85 8.96
N ALA A 89 -15.09 -5.21 7.87
CA ALA A 89 -15.38 -3.81 7.59
C ALA A 89 -16.82 -3.57 7.07
N GLY A 90 -17.57 -4.62 6.73
CA GLY A 90 -18.89 -4.49 6.09
C GLY A 90 -18.82 -3.84 4.71
N LEU A 91 -17.71 -4.04 3.98
CA LEU A 91 -17.41 -3.38 2.72
C LEU A 91 -17.48 -4.34 1.52
N GLY A 92 -17.89 -3.81 0.37
CA GLY A 92 -18.09 -4.59 -0.85
C GLY A 92 -16.87 -4.64 -1.77
N SER A 93 -17.05 -5.29 -2.92
CA SER A 93 -15.97 -5.56 -3.90
C SER A 93 -15.28 -4.32 -4.48
N ARG A 94 -15.89 -3.14 -4.39
CA ARG A 94 -15.25 -1.88 -4.81
C ARG A 94 -13.96 -1.57 -4.03
N TYR A 95 -13.80 -2.15 -2.84
CA TYR A 95 -12.61 -2.01 -2.00
C TYR A 95 -11.65 -3.19 -2.11
N LEU A 96 -11.75 -4.01 -3.16
CA LEU A 96 -10.90 -5.21 -3.27
C LEU A 96 -9.42 -4.84 -3.25
N ALA A 97 -8.97 -3.84 -4.02
CA ALA A 97 -7.56 -3.45 -4.04
C ALA A 97 -7.08 -2.92 -2.68
N ASP A 98 -7.86 -2.04 -2.04
CA ASP A 98 -7.56 -1.51 -0.71
C ASP A 98 -7.52 -2.61 0.36
N ALA A 99 -8.45 -3.56 0.30
CA ALA A 99 -8.48 -4.70 1.19
C ALA A 99 -7.26 -5.60 1.01
N HIS A 100 -6.68 -5.70 -0.19
CA HIS A 100 -5.39 -6.38 -0.37
C HIS A 100 -4.24 -5.66 0.32
N ALA A 101 -4.25 -4.32 0.37
CA ALA A 101 -3.23 -3.57 1.09
C ALA A 101 -3.29 -3.85 2.59
N VAL A 102 -4.48 -3.79 3.19
CA VAL A 102 -4.70 -4.11 4.61
C VAL A 102 -4.41 -5.58 4.91
N ALA A 103 -4.98 -6.51 4.13
CA ALA A 103 -4.78 -7.95 4.31
C ALA A 103 -3.30 -8.29 4.31
N ALA A 104 -2.54 -7.71 3.39
CA ALA A 104 -1.15 -8.04 3.28
C ALA A 104 -0.32 -7.44 4.45
N ALA A 105 -0.72 -6.31 5.06
CA ALA A 105 -0.16 -5.88 6.35
C ALA A 105 -0.52 -6.86 7.49
N VAL A 106 -1.78 -7.30 7.58
CA VAL A 106 -2.25 -8.28 8.57
C VAL A 106 -1.50 -9.61 8.45
N GLU A 107 -1.23 -10.08 7.24
CA GLU A 107 -0.47 -11.31 6.94
C GLU A 107 0.90 -11.32 7.63
N ALA A 108 1.57 -10.16 7.74
CA ALA A 108 2.87 -10.01 8.40
C ALA A 108 2.79 -9.67 9.90
N GLY A 109 1.62 -9.89 10.52
CA GLY A 109 1.33 -9.57 11.91
C GLY A 109 1.12 -8.08 12.19
N GLY A 110 0.94 -7.26 11.15
CA GLY A 110 0.78 -5.80 11.24
C GLY A 110 1.71 -5.04 10.29
N GLY A 111 1.54 -3.72 10.23
CA GLY A 111 2.34 -2.88 9.36
C GLY A 111 1.77 -1.49 9.14
N VAL A 112 2.40 -0.75 8.24
CA VAL A 112 1.95 0.57 7.80
C VAL A 112 1.46 0.47 6.37
N VAL A 113 0.25 0.95 6.08
CA VAL A 113 -0.26 1.12 4.72
C VAL A 113 -0.17 2.59 4.34
N LEU A 114 0.61 2.90 3.31
CA LEU A 114 0.69 4.24 2.75
C LEU A 114 -0.37 4.44 1.68
N THR A 115 -1.07 5.56 1.76
CA THR A 115 -2.18 5.87 0.85
C THR A 115 -2.39 7.36 0.62
N GLY A 116 -2.97 7.71 -0.53
CA GLY A 116 -3.51 9.05 -0.79
C GLY A 116 -4.91 9.28 -0.19
N ASP A 117 -5.61 8.22 0.24
CA ASP A 117 -6.94 8.27 0.85
C ASP A 117 -6.99 7.43 2.14
N ALA A 118 -6.67 8.07 3.26
CA ALA A 118 -6.70 7.41 4.56
C ALA A 118 -8.12 7.09 5.06
N SER A 119 -9.17 7.67 4.48
CA SER A 119 -10.53 7.51 4.99
C SER A 119 -11.10 6.14 4.65
N ASP A 120 -10.96 5.72 3.38
CA ASP A 120 -11.44 4.42 2.93
C ASP A 120 -10.58 3.27 3.48
N LEU A 121 -9.25 3.43 3.46
CA LEU A 121 -8.34 2.44 4.05
C LEU A 121 -8.44 2.35 5.57
N GLY A 122 -8.72 3.46 6.26
CA GLY A 122 -8.96 3.46 7.70
C GLY A 122 -10.11 2.53 8.09
N ARG A 123 -11.23 2.61 7.38
CA ARG A 123 -12.40 1.74 7.62
C ARG A 123 -12.10 0.25 7.45
N LEU A 124 -11.20 -0.10 6.52
CA LEU A 124 -10.74 -1.48 6.33
C LEU A 124 -9.76 -1.93 7.42
N ALA A 125 -8.94 -1.00 7.93
CA ALA A 125 -7.93 -1.27 8.95
C ALA A 125 -8.47 -1.23 10.39
N ASP A 126 -9.60 -0.55 10.65
CA ASP A 126 -10.22 -0.39 11.98
C ASP A 126 -10.30 -1.68 12.82
N PRO A 127 -10.66 -2.85 12.26
CA PRO A 127 -10.69 -4.11 13.01
C PRO A 127 -9.30 -4.66 13.40
N TYR A 128 -8.21 -4.06 12.92
CA TYR A 128 -6.83 -4.56 13.00
C TYR A 128 -5.90 -3.55 13.67
N PRO A 129 -5.78 -3.55 15.02
CA PRO A 129 -4.98 -2.58 15.77
C PRO A 129 -3.48 -2.56 15.44
N THR A 130 -2.97 -3.62 14.81
CA THR A 130 -1.56 -3.74 14.38
C THR A 130 -1.30 -3.15 13.00
N VAL A 131 -2.34 -2.62 12.33
CA VAL A 131 -2.25 -1.95 11.03
C VAL A 131 -2.45 -0.45 11.22
N THR A 132 -1.49 0.33 10.76
CA THR A 132 -1.57 1.80 10.75
C THR A 132 -1.74 2.29 9.32
N VAL A 133 -2.66 3.22 9.09
CA VAL A 133 -2.86 3.86 7.79
C VAL A 133 -2.22 5.25 7.82
N GLU A 134 -1.32 5.52 6.89
CA GLU A 134 -0.53 6.75 6.82
C GLU A 134 -0.85 7.51 5.52
N ASN A 135 -1.25 8.76 5.66
CA ASN A 135 -1.70 9.59 4.54
C ASN A 135 -0.55 10.31 3.84
N LEU A 136 -0.54 10.24 2.51
CA LEU A 136 0.37 10.97 1.65
C LEU A 136 -0.04 12.44 1.52
N GLY A 137 0.87 13.36 1.82
CA GLY A 137 0.58 14.79 1.91
C GLY A 137 0.04 15.24 3.27
N GLY A 138 -0.20 14.31 4.20
CA GLY A 138 -0.37 14.62 5.61
C GLY A 138 0.97 15.00 6.23
N SER A 139 1.01 16.08 7.01
CA SER A 139 2.18 16.46 7.79
C SER A 139 2.46 15.38 8.83
N ALA A 140 3.41 14.47 8.56
CA ALA A 140 4.00 13.67 9.61
C ALA A 140 4.77 14.61 10.55
N GLY A 141 4.15 15.02 11.66
CA GLY A 141 4.79 15.73 12.76
C GLY A 141 4.30 17.15 13.02
N ARG A 142 3.15 17.30 13.69
CA ARG A 142 2.94 18.27 14.78
C ARG A 142 2.02 17.60 15.81
N GLU A 143 2.39 17.71 17.08
CA GLU A 143 1.86 17.01 18.27
C GLU A 143 2.53 15.64 18.49
N ARG A 144 3.41 15.46 19.48
CA ARG A 144 3.29 15.87 20.87
C ARG A 144 4.59 16.48 21.42
N ALA A 145 4.47 17.70 21.94
CA ALA A 145 5.31 18.24 23.00
C ALA A 145 4.79 17.76 24.36
#